data_AF-A0A3S0I680-F1
#
_entry.id   AF-A0A3S0I680-F1
#
_cell.length_a   1.000
_cell.length_b   1.000
_cell.length_c   1.000
_cell.angle_alpha   90.00
_cell.angle_beta   90.00
_cell.angle_gamma   90.00
#
_symmetry.space_group_name_H-M   'P 1'
#
loop_
_entity.id
_entity.type
_entity.pdbx_description
1 polymer ?
#
loop_
_entity_poly.entity_id
_entity_poly.type
_entity_poly.pdbx_seq_one_letter_code
_entity_poly.pdbx_strand_id
1 'polypeptide(L)'
;MDKALAWLRKSRKRFPPNADVWDFLFKYADTGCGQVKSDLLANRYQFKPLQIVQKANGESVALWSSVDAFVLKCLATVLTPVLPVHIQCTHVKGHSNNTMKRVLSVLTRSGEKPYVCRTDIKGHYGNINKLQLFDQLAEYVSCPITLNLLGQFLHYSIEDGGEFHTPAKGISRGCALSPLLGAFQLYNVDKSLSKLKGVYYVRYMDDFLLLCNTRHTLRKAVKHLNQWFNHFGFTQHPDKTFIGKTAKGFDWLGHQYNLAGHVGPGKRALSNFAAKLRQLYEQALARPYLRSGLAERVVQYVRNWWRIFAAQGVSAGSMPWPPITHKGQVIRNLCTMWEGGAQSNDRTLYKQPYEPSVAHIIKPNG
;
A
#
# COMPACT_ATOMS: atom_id res chain seq x y z
N MET A 1 -10.40 21.46 11.51
CA MET A 1 -11.30 20.34 11.87
C MET A 1 -12.22 19.96 10.70
N ASP A 2 -12.82 20.91 9.96
CA ASP A 2 -13.74 20.60 8.85
C ASP A 2 -13.13 19.72 7.74
N LYS A 3 -11.86 19.99 7.37
CA LYS A 3 -11.12 19.13 6.41
C LYS A 3 -11.00 17.67 6.91
N ALA A 4 -10.87 17.47 8.23
CA ALA A 4 -10.81 16.14 8.82
C ALA A 4 -12.18 15.46 8.83
N LEU A 5 -13.26 16.21 9.07
CA LEU A 5 -14.64 15.71 8.97
C LEU A 5 -14.97 15.26 7.54
N ALA A 6 -14.65 16.09 6.55
CA ALA A 6 -14.85 15.77 5.14
C ALA A 6 -14.05 14.52 4.73
N TRP A 7 -12.82 14.38 5.23
CA TRP A 7 -12.02 13.17 5.06
C TRP A 7 -12.69 11.96 5.71
N LEU A 8 -13.20 12.08 6.94
CA LEU A 8 -13.84 10.97 7.67
C LEU A 8 -15.06 10.46 6.90
N ARG A 9 -15.97 11.38 6.49
CA ARG A 9 -17.15 11.07 5.67
C ARG A 9 -16.79 10.29 4.42
N LYS A 10 -15.73 10.70 3.72
CA LYS A 10 -15.26 10.00 2.51
C LYS A 10 -14.65 8.64 2.83
N SER A 11 -13.82 8.56 3.87
CA SER A 11 -13.07 7.35 4.24
C SER A 11 -13.97 6.22 4.74
N ARG A 12 -15.05 6.56 5.44
CA ARG A 12 -15.99 5.60 6.04
C ARG A 12 -17.35 5.53 5.33
N LYS A 13 -17.49 6.10 4.12
CA LYS A 13 -18.75 6.13 3.36
C LYS A 13 -19.43 4.76 3.16
N ARG A 14 -18.64 3.68 3.14
CA ARG A 14 -19.12 2.30 2.89
C ARG A 14 -19.18 1.44 4.15
N PHE A 15 -19.07 2.04 5.33
CA PHE A 15 -19.21 1.32 6.59
C PHE A 15 -20.66 0.87 6.79
N PRO A 16 -20.89 -0.24 7.51
CA PRO A 16 -22.24 -0.77 7.70
C PRO A 16 -23.10 0.20 8.54
N PRO A 17 -24.44 0.12 8.47
CA PRO A 17 -25.35 1.06 9.13
C PRO A 17 -25.18 1.16 10.66
N ASN A 18 -24.69 0.10 11.30
CA ASN A 18 -24.43 0.03 12.74
C ASN A 18 -23.03 0.54 13.15
N ALA A 19 -22.22 1.05 12.20
CA ALA A 19 -20.91 1.60 12.52
C ALA A 19 -21.01 2.92 13.29
N ASP A 20 -20.07 3.11 14.22
CA ASP A 20 -19.97 4.30 15.09
C ASP A 20 -19.86 5.65 14.34
N VAL A 21 -19.47 5.61 13.07
CA VAL A 21 -19.35 6.81 12.23
C VAL A 21 -20.67 7.52 12.03
N TRP A 22 -21.78 6.79 11.95
CA TRP A 22 -23.09 7.39 11.67
C TRP A 22 -23.62 8.15 12.88
N ASP A 23 -23.49 7.57 14.07
CA ASP A 23 -23.78 8.25 15.34
C ASP A 23 -22.88 9.48 15.54
N PHE A 24 -21.58 9.35 15.28
CA PHE A 24 -20.65 10.47 15.35
C PHE A 24 -21.04 11.61 14.39
N LEU A 25 -21.35 11.28 13.13
CA LEU A 25 -21.72 12.29 12.13
C LEU A 25 -23.06 12.96 12.44
N PHE A 26 -24.01 12.23 13.01
CA PHE A 26 -25.29 12.76 13.48
C PHE A 26 -25.07 13.77 14.62
N LYS A 27 -24.34 13.37 15.67
CA LYS A 27 -24.00 14.26 16.80
C LYS A 27 -23.17 15.47 16.37
N TYR A 28 -22.26 15.30 15.41
CA TYR A 28 -21.47 16.40 14.86
C TYR A 28 -22.35 17.41 14.11
N ALA A 29 -23.40 16.96 13.42
CA ALA A 29 -24.30 17.88 12.73
C ALA A 29 -25.07 18.78 13.70
N ASP A 30 -25.40 18.26 14.89
CA ASP A 30 -26.16 18.96 15.92
C ASP A 30 -25.26 19.86 16.80
N THR A 31 -24.18 19.30 17.36
CA THR A 31 -23.34 19.97 18.38
C THR A 31 -21.95 20.36 17.88
N GLY A 32 -21.64 20.09 16.61
CA GLY A 32 -20.33 20.32 16.02
C GLY A 32 -19.24 19.45 16.66
N CYS A 33 -18.10 20.06 16.96
CA CYS A 33 -16.98 19.42 17.66
C CYS A 33 -16.67 20.04 19.02
N GLY A 34 -17.65 20.73 19.63
CA GLY A 34 -17.45 21.54 20.84
C GLY A 34 -16.75 20.78 21.97
N GLN A 35 -17.26 19.59 22.30
CA GLN A 35 -16.70 18.75 23.36
C GLN A 35 -15.28 18.26 23.02
N VAL A 36 -15.09 17.67 21.84
CA VAL A 36 -13.77 17.19 21.39
C VAL A 36 -12.75 18.33 21.39
N LYS A 37 -13.13 19.50 20.89
CA LYS A 37 -12.27 20.69 20.88
C LYS A 37 -11.93 21.15 22.30
N SER A 38 -12.92 21.20 23.19
CA SER A 38 -12.72 21.56 24.61
C SER A 38 -11.74 20.61 25.29
N ASP A 39 -11.91 19.30 25.11
CA ASP A 39 -11.04 18.30 25.71
C ASP A 39 -9.62 18.31 25.14
N LEU A 40 -9.47 18.58 23.84
CA LEU A 40 -8.16 18.77 23.22
C LEU A 40 -7.45 20.01 23.78
N LEU A 41 -8.15 21.15 23.85
CA LEU A 41 -7.57 22.41 24.35
C LEU A 41 -7.22 22.34 25.83
N ALA A 42 -8.02 21.61 26.61
CA ALA A 42 -7.76 21.37 28.03
C ALA A 42 -6.74 20.23 28.29
N ASN A 43 -6.17 19.63 27.24
CA ASN A 43 -5.26 18.47 27.34
C ASN A 43 -5.84 17.26 28.10
N ARG A 44 -7.16 17.06 28.04
CA ARG A 44 -7.88 15.96 28.69
C ARG A 44 -8.35 14.86 27.74
N TYR A 45 -8.22 15.08 26.43
CA TYR A 45 -8.59 14.07 25.43
C TYR A 45 -7.76 12.80 25.60
N GLN A 46 -8.43 11.65 25.66
CA GLN A 46 -7.83 10.33 25.73
C GLN A 46 -8.34 9.47 24.57
N PHE A 47 -7.42 8.89 23.82
CA PHE A 47 -7.78 7.93 22.78
C PHE A 47 -8.41 6.67 23.38
N LYS A 48 -9.46 6.15 22.74
CA LYS A 48 -10.05 4.87 23.14
C LYS A 48 -9.20 3.70 22.61
N PRO A 49 -9.26 2.52 23.26
CA PRO A 49 -8.69 1.30 22.73
C PRO A 49 -9.20 1.03 21.30
N LEU A 50 -8.31 0.54 20.43
CA LEU A 50 -8.71 0.10 19.09
C LEU A 50 -9.52 -1.18 19.21
N GLN A 51 -10.59 -1.29 18.43
CA GLN A 51 -11.41 -2.50 18.40
C GLN A 51 -11.02 -3.39 17.23
N ILE A 52 -10.96 -4.69 17.46
CA ILE A 52 -10.75 -5.67 16.40
C ILE A 52 -12.06 -5.89 15.63
N VAL A 53 -12.00 -5.65 14.33
CA VAL A 53 -13.11 -5.92 13.41
C VAL A 53 -12.67 -7.01 12.43
N GLN A 54 -13.49 -8.06 12.31
CA GLN A 54 -13.30 -9.06 11.28
C GLN A 54 -13.89 -8.60 9.95
N LYS A 55 -13.08 -8.66 8.91
CA LYS A 55 -13.53 -8.43 7.54
C LYS A 55 -14.18 -9.69 6.97
N ALA A 56 -14.96 -9.52 5.90
CA ALA A 56 -15.61 -10.61 5.17
C ALA A 56 -14.63 -11.65 4.56
N ASN A 57 -13.34 -11.34 4.46
CA ASN A 57 -12.29 -12.26 4.02
C ASN A 57 -11.61 -13.01 5.18
N GLY A 58 -12.12 -12.89 6.42
CA GLY A 58 -11.55 -13.51 7.62
C GLY A 58 -10.36 -12.77 8.23
N GLU A 59 -9.91 -11.66 7.62
CA GLU A 59 -8.83 -10.84 8.20
C GLU A 59 -9.34 -9.98 9.35
N SER A 60 -8.66 -10.05 10.49
CA SER A 60 -8.88 -9.17 11.63
C SER A 60 -8.08 -7.87 11.49
N VAL A 61 -8.73 -6.72 11.73
CA VAL A 61 -8.09 -5.40 11.71
C VAL A 61 -8.46 -4.61 12.94
N ALA A 62 -7.45 -4.12 13.67
CA ALA A 62 -7.64 -3.15 14.75
C ALA A 62 -8.00 -1.78 14.15
N LEU A 63 -9.12 -1.21 14.59
CA LEU A 63 -9.67 0.03 14.06
C LEU A 63 -9.88 1.06 15.18
N TRP A 64 -9.46 2.29 14.91
CA TRP A 64 -9.77 3.45 15.75
C TRP A 64 -11.26 3.78 15.71
N SER A 65 -11.83 4.29 16.81
CA SER A 65 -13.17 4.88 16.78
C SER A 65 -13.24 6.03 15.75
N SER A 66 -14.44 6.39 15.32
CA SER A 66 -14.67 7.48 14.37
C SER A 66 -14.21 8.82 14.90
N VAL A 67 -14.38 9.06 16.21
CA VAL A 67 -13.90 10.26 16.91
C VAL A 67 -12.36 10.28 16.91
N ASP A 68 -11.74 9.17 17.28
CA ASP A 68 -10.27 9.07 17.34
C ASP A 68 -9.64 9.19 15.95
N ALA A 69 -10.24 8.56 14.93
CA ALA A 69 -9.78 8.69 13.55
C ALA A 69 -9.91 10.14 13.03
N PHE A 70 -10.94 10.87 13.47
CA PHE A 70 -11.10 12.29 13.19
C PHE A 70 -10.00 13.13 13.87
N VAL A 71 -9.71 12.87 15.15
CA VAL A 71 -8.63 13.56 15.89
C VAL A 71 -7.26 13.24 15.28
N LEU A 72 -6.98 11.98 14.96
CA LEU A 72 -5.75 11.56 14.28
C LEU A 72 -5.61 12.21 12.90
N LYS A 73 -6.72 12.44 12.19
CA LYS A 73 -6.69 13.18 10.93
C LYS A 73 -6.41 14.68 11.14
N CYS A 74 -6.94 15.28 12.20
CA CYS A 74 -6.58 16.64 12.59
C CYS A 74 -5.09 16.73 12.91
N LEU A 75 -4.59 15.83 13.76
CA LEU A 75 -3.19 15.73 14.16
C LEU A 75 -2.26 15.56 12.94
N ALA A 76 -2.58 14.64 12.03
CA ALA A 76 -1.82 14.46 10.79
C ALA A 76 -1.79 15.74 9.93
N THR A 77 -2.88 16.51 9.91
CA THR A 77 -2.97 17.77 9.15
C THR A 77 -2.07 18.84 9.76
N VAL A 78 -2.03 18.95 11.09
CA VAL A 78 -1.18 19.89 11.84
C VAL A 78 0.30 19.52 11.73
N LEU A 79 0.62 18.22 11.77
CA LEU A 79 1.99 17.73 11.72
C LEU A 79 2.60 17.72 10.32
N THR A 80 1.79 17.62 9.26
CA THR A 80 2.29 17.57 7.87
C THR A 80 3.25 18.72 7.52
N PRO A 81 2.96 20.01 7.82
CA PRO A 81 3.90 21.10 7.53
C PRO A 81 5.09 21.19 8.50
N VAL A 82 5.03 20.52 9.65
CA VAL A 82 6.05 20.60 10.71
C VAL A 82 7.10 19.50 10.55
N LEU A 83 6.66 18.27 10.28
CA LEU A 83 7.54 17.11 10.22
C LEU A 83 8.23 17.02 8.85
N PRO A 84 9.57 17.00 8.80
CA PRO A 84 10.29 16.89 7.55
C PRO A 84 10.11 15.51 6.93
N VAL A 85 9.83 15.49 5.63
CA VAL A 85 9.86 14.28 4.81
C VAL A 85 10.76 14.54 3.61
N HIS A 86 11.66 13.60 3.33
CA HIS A 86 12.61 13.78 2.25
C HIS A 86 11.92 13.64 0.89
N ILE A 87 12.32 14.42 -0.12
CA ILE A 87 11.72 14.39 -1.47
C ILE A 87 11.88 13.04 -2.20
N GLN A 88 12.87 12.24 -1.77
CA GLN A 88 13.05 10.87 -2.28
C GLN A 88 12.06 9.86 -1.69
N CYS A 89 11.35 10.21 -0.61
CA CYS A 89 10.24 9.45 -0.08
C CYS A 89 8.96 9.85 -0.80
N THR A 90 8.55 9.05 -1.78
CA THR A 90 7.57 9.44 -2.80
C THR A 90 6.13 9.01 -2.52
N HIS A 91 5.84 8.31 -1.42
CA HIS A 91 4.45 7.94 -1.08
C HIS A 91 3.64 9.08 -0.43
N VAL A 92 4.33 10.13 0.04
CA VAL A 92 3.69 11.30 0.64
C VAL A 92 3.15 12.22 -0.46
N LYS A 93 1.95 12.74 -0.24
CA LYS A 93 1.28 13.65 -1.18
C LYS A 93 2.17 14.86 -1.45
N GLY A 94 2.41 15.15 -2.74
CA GLY A 94 3.30 16.24 -3.18
C GLY A 94 4.71 15.76 -3.59
N HIS A 95 5.15 14.58 -3.13
CA HIS A 95 6.43 13.98 -3.54
C HIS A 95 6.26 12.91 -4.63
N SER A 96 5.03 12.41 -4.80
CA SER A 96 4.66 11.29 -5.66
C SER A 96 4.68 11.59 -7.17
N ASN A 97 5.17 12.75 -7.59
CA ASN A 97 5.08 13.16 -8.99
C ASN A 97 5.99 12.28 -9.87
N ASN A 98 5.37 11.29 -10.51
CA ASN A 98 5.93 10.41 -11.51
C ASN A 98 7.18 9.61 -11.08
N THR A 99 7.19 9.06 -9.86
CA THR A 99 8.28 8.20 -9.37
C THR A 99 8.74 7.17 -10.40
N MET A 100 7.79 6.48 -11.04
CA MET A 100 8.08 5.48 -12.07
C MET A 100 8.75 6.08 -13.31
N LYS A 101 8.32 7.26 -13.78
CA LYS A 101 8.98 7.97 -14.89
C LYS A 101 10.36 8.46 -14.51
N ARG A 102 10.59 8.84 -13.24
CA ARG A 102 11.91 9.23 -12.73
C ARG A 102 12.85 8.02 -12.76
N VAL A 103 12.42 6.87 -12.24
CA VAL A 103 13.21 5.62 -12.32
C VAL A 103 13.49 5.26 -13.78
N LEU A 104 12.48 5.31 -14.66
CA LEU A 104 12.66 5.07 -16.09
C LEU A 104 13.71 6.01 -16.69
N SER A 105 13.61 7.31 -16.43
CA SER A 105 14.55 8.30 -16.96
C SER A 105 15.98 8.06 -16.49
N VAL A 106 16.17 7.58 -15.26
CA VAL A 106 17.49 7.27 -14.71
C VAL A 106 18.08 6.03 -15.36
N LEU A 107 17.25 5.04 -15.68
CA LEU A 107 17.67 3.85 -16.40
C LEU A 107 17.99 4.15 -17.87
N THR A 108 17.32 5.13 -18.49
CA THR A 108 17.44 5.40 -19.94
C THR A 108 18.33 6.59 -20.34
N ARG A 109 18.52 7.62 -19.51
CA ARG A 109 19.19 8.88 -19.93
C ARG A 109 20.70 8.96 -19.72
N SER A 110 21.32 8.24 -18.78
CA SER A 110 22.63 8.69 -18.27
C SER A 110 23.52 7.57 -17.74
N GLY A 111 24.21 6.87 -18.65
CA GLY A 111 25.12 5.78 -18.32
C GLY A 111 24.36 4.59 -17.74
N GLU A 112 24.68 3.39 -18.19
CA GLU A 112 24.04 2.21 -17.62
C GLU A 112 24.15 2.26 -16.09
N LYS A 113 23.02 2.05 -15.40
CA LYS A 113 23.01 1.70 -13.98
C LYS A 113 22.99 0.18 -13.90
N PRO A 114 24.11 -0.53 -14.19
CA PRO A 114 24.10 -1.98 -14.30
C PRO A 114 23.86 -2.67 -12.97
N TYR A 115 23.88 -1.95 -11.84
CA TYR A 115 23.69 -2.52 -10.52
C TYR A 115 22.50 -1.90 -9.79
N VAL A 116 21.67 -2.76 -9.21
CA VAL A 116 20.47 -2.39 -8.45
C VAL A 116 20.44 -3.12 -7.11
N CYS A 117 19.97 -2.41 -6.08
CA CYS A 117 19.47 -3.01 -4.85
C CYS A 117 18.04 -2.51 -4.63
N ARG A 118 17.10 -3.44 -4.58
CA ARG A 118 15.72 -3.21 -4.20
C ARG A 118 15.45 -3.99 -2.92
N THR A 119 14.96 -3.34 -1.87
CA THR A 119 14.72 -3.98 -0.58
C THR A 119 13.52 -3.37 0.12
N ASP A 120 12.87 -4.16 0.96
CA ASP A 120 11.69 -3.80 1.74
C ASP A 120 11.98 -4.03 3.22
N ILE A 121 11.38 -3.24 4.12
CA ILE A 121 11.47 -3.51 5.57
C ILE A 121 10.41 -4.53 5.95
N LYS A 122 10.81 -5.65 6.57
CA LYS A 122 9.88 -6.68 7.02
C LYS A 122 8.94 -6.10 8.09
N GLY A 123 7.67 -5.93 7.74
CA GLY A 123 6.64 -5.50 8.67
C GLY A 123 6.84 -4.10 9.23
N HIS A 124 7.29 -3.14 8.42
CA HIS A 124 7.70 -1.77 8.83
C HIS A 124 6.86 -1.19 9.98
N TYR A 125 5.58 -0.91 9.75
CA TYR A 125 4.72 -0.31 10.79
C TYR A 125 4.62 -1.13 12.08
N GLY A 126 4.68 -2.46 12.00
CA GLY A 126 4.60 -3.32 13.18
C GLY A 126 5.92 -3.40 13.97
N ASN A 127 7.01 -2.88 13.41
CA ASN A 127 8.36 -2.97 13.99
C ASN A 127 8.97 -1.62 14.36
N ILE A 128 8.26 -0.50 14.14
CA ILE A 128 8.75 0.83 14.53
C ILE A 128 9.02 0.88 16.03
N ASN A 129 10.22 1.32 16.43
CA ASN A 129 10.55 1.58 17.81
C ASN A 129 9.84 2.85 18.30
N LYS A 130 8.98 2.71 19.31
CA LYS A 130 8.13 3.79 19.82
C LYS A 130 8.93 4.91 20.48
N LEU A 131 9.93 4.57 21.29
CA LEU A 131 10.77 5.53 22.00
C LEU A 131 11.59 6.35 20.99
N GLN A 132 12.30 5.68 20.08
CA GLN A 132 13.08 6.37 19.04
C GLN A 132 12.21 7.29 18.18
N LEU A 133 11.00 6.86 17.82
CA LEU A 133 10.08 7.70 17.06
C LEU A 133 9.58 8.90 17.90
N PHE A 134 9.30 8.71 19.18
CA PHE A 134 8.88 9.79 20.07
C PHE A 134 10.00 10.83 20.26
N ASP A 135 11.23 10.39 20.48
CA ASP A 135 12.40 11.27 20.60
C ASP A 135 12.58 12.11 19.33
N GLN A 136 12.50 11.47 18.16
CA GLN A 136 12.54 12.19 16.88
C GLN A 136 11.39 13.20 16.75
N LEU A 137 10.17 12.85 17.17
CA LEU A 137 9.03 13.76 17.11
C LEU A 137 9.23 14.99 18.02
N ALA A 138 9.80 14.79 19.21
CA ALA A 138 10.06 15.84 20.18
C ALA A 138 11.08 16.88 19.69
N GLU A 139 11.98 16.53 18.76
CA GLU A 139 12.88 17.49 18.10
C GLU A 139 12.14 18.54 17.26
N TYR A 140 10.96 18.20 16.72
CA TYR A 140 10.20 19.05 15.80
C TYR A 140 8.89 19.59 16.39
N VAL A 141 8.40 18.98 17.46
CA VAL A 141 7.10 19.30 18.08
C VAL A 141 7.31 19.70 19.53
N SER A 142 7.05 20.96 19.86
CA SER A 142 7.14 21.49 21.23
C SER A 142 5.81 21.61 21.95
N CYS A 143 4.68 21.57 21.22
CA CYS A 143 3.35 21.75 21.80
C CYS A 143 2.99 20.59 22.74
N PRO A 144 2.75 20.83 24.04
CA PRO A 144 2.48 19.76 25.02
C PRO A 144 1.24 18.93 24.69
N ILE A 145 0.18 19.56 24.19
CA ILE A 145 -1.05 18.86 23.78
C ILE A 145 -0.75 17.87 22.65
N THR A 146 0.01 18.32 21.64
CA THR A 146 0.39 17.49 20.50
C THR A 146 1.29 16.33 20.92
N LEU A 147 2.27 16.58 21.80
CA LEU A 147 3.15 15.54 22.34
C LEU A 147 2.39 14.51 23.18
N ASN A 148 1.43 14.94 24.00
CA ASN A 148 0.57 14.03 24.75
C ASN A 148 -0.22 13.11 23.81
N LEU A 149 -0.87 13.67 22.78
CA LEU A 149 -1.60 12.87 21.78
C LEU A 149 -0.68 11.92 21.01
N LEU A 150 0.53 12.34 20.67
CA LEU A 150 1.52 11.47 20.02
C LEU A 150 1.96 10.34 20.95
N GLY A 151 2.18 10.62 22.23
CA GLY A 151 2.48 9.61 23.24
C GLY A 151 1.36 8.57 23.35
N GLN A 152 0.11 9.03 23.51
CA GLN A 152 -1.05 8.13 23.52
C GLN A 152 -1.19 7.32 22.22
N PHE A 153 -0.96 7.95 21.05
CA PHE A 153 -1.01 7.25 19.76
C PHE A 153 0.06 6.15 19.65
N LEU A 154 1.28 6.40 20.13
CA LEU A 154 2.36 5.42 20.12
C LEU A 154 2.07 4.30 21.13
N HIS A 155 1.52 4.62 22.29
CA HIS A 155 1.21 3.67 23.36
C HIS A 155 -0.27 3.24 23.35
N TYR A 156 -0.85 3.12 22.16
CA TYR A 156 -2.24 2.69 21.99
C TYR A 156 -2.51 1.28 22.50
N SER A 157 -3.72 1.05 23.00
CA SER A 157 -4.21 -0.28 23.41
C SER A 157 -5.18 -0.85 22.39
N ILE A 158 -5.22 -2.16 22.29
CA ILE A 158 -6.18 -2.92 21.49
C ILE A 158 -7.09 -3.67 22.45
N GLU A 159 -8.39 -3.64 22.17
CA GLU A 159 -9.42 -4.44 22.82
C GLU A 159 -9.83 -5.59 21.88
N ASP A 160 -9.74 -6.82 22.39
CA ASP A 160 -10.21 -8.04 21.72
C ASP A 160 -11.04 -8.88 22.68
N GLY A 161 -12.35 -8.93 22.48
CA GLY A 161 -13.24 -9.73 23.34
C GLY A 161 -13.23 -9.36 24.83
N GLY A 162 -12.87 -8.12 25.18
CA GLY A 162 -12.71 -7.66 26.56
C GLY A 162 -11.29 -7.79 27.12
N GLU A 163 -10.37 -8.42 26.39
CA GLU A 163 -8.94 -8.41 26.72
C GLU A 163 -8.27 -7.14 26.16
N PHE A 164 -7.51 -6.45 27.01
CA PHE A 164 -6.77 -5.25 26.63
C PHE A 164 -5.28 -5.54 26.59
N HIS A 165 -4.64 -5.20 25.47
CA HIS A 165 -3.18 -5.26 25.37
C HIS A 165 -2.61 -4.05 24.64
N THR A 166 -1.43 -3.62 25.06
CA THR A 166 -0.66 -2.56 24.40
C THR A 166 0.46 -3.21 23.61
N PRO A 167 0.51 -3.09 22.27
CA PRO A 167 1.61 -3.65 21.49
C PRO A 167 2.96 -3.10 21.95
N ALA A 168 3.98 -3.94 22.15
CA ALA A 168 5.28 -3.47 22.63
C ALA A 168 6.01 -2.55 21.63
N LYS A 169 5.80 -2.78 20.33
CA LYS A 169 6.41 -2.04 19.23
C LYS A 169 5.40 -1.78 18.12
N GLY A 170 5.79 -0.91 17.20
CA GLY A 170 5.01 -0.54 16.04
C GLY A 170 3.99 0.56 16.32
N ILE A 171 3.37 1.01 15.24
CA ILE A 171 2.27 1.97 15.25
C ILE A 171 1.03 1.33 14.62
N SER A 172 -0.15 1.80 15.03
CA SER A 172 -1.41 1.28 14.48
C SER A 172 -1.46 1.46 12.96
N ARG A 173 -1.97 0.44 12.26
CA ARG A 173 -2.15 0.49 10.81
C ARG A 173 -3.51 1.10 10.48
N GLY A 174 -3.65 1.65 9.28
CA GLY A 174 -4.96 2.08 8.76
C GLY A 174 -5.50 3.39 9.34
N CYS A 175 -4.67 4.20 10.02
CA CYS A 175 -5.05 5.55 10.43
C CYS A 175 -4.41 6.64 9.53
N ALA A 176 -4.92 7.86 9.61
CA ALA A 176 -4.44 8.97 8.77
C ALA A 176 -3.03 9.47 9.13
N LEU A 177 -2.56 9.18 10.34
CA LEU A 177 -1.27 9.65 10.87
C LEU A 177 -0.11 8.71 10.51
N SER A 178 -0.34 7.39 10.49
CA SER A 178 0.71 6.40 10.27
C SER A 178 1.52 6.58 8.98
N PRO A 179 0.93 6.95 7.82
CA PRO A 179 1.71 7.17 6.60
C PRO A 179 2.68 8.35 6.69
N LEU A 180 2.33 9.40 7.46
CA LEU A 180 3.22 10.54 7.71
C LEU A 180 4.35 10.12 8.66
N LEU A 181 4.03 9.45 9.77
CA LEU A 181 5.04 9.00 10.73
C LEU A 181 5.99 7.97 10.14
N GLY A 182 5.52 7.04 9.31
CA GLY A 182 6.40 6.11 8.59
C GLY A 182 7.28 6.77 7.54
N ALA A 183 6.87 7.92 7.00
CA ALA A 183 7.74 8.72 6.13
C ALA A 183 8.80 9.44 6.94
N PHE A 184 8.38 10.15 7.99
CA PHE A 184 9.21 10.94 8.91
C PHE A 184 10.27 10.10 9.62
N GLN A 185 9.90 8.91 10.12
CA GLN A 185 10.81 8.03 10.86
C GLN A 185 12.06 7.63 10.07
N LEU A 186 11.97 7.62 8.73
CA LEU A 186 13.06 7.29 7.82
C LEU A 186 13.71 8.53 7.19
N TYR A 187 13.35 9.74 7.63
CA TYR A 187 13.85 11.01 7.06
C TYR A 187 15.39 11.10 7.09
N ASN A 188 16.02 10.75 8.22
CA ASN A 188 17.47 10.78 8.34
C ASN A 188 18.16 9.72 7.47
N VAL A 189 17.52 8.56 7.28
CA VAL A 189 17.98 7.53 6.33
C VAL A 189 17.97 8.08 4.91
N ASP A 190 16.85 8.70 4.51
CA ASP A 190 16.69 9.27 3.18
C ASP A 190 17.72 10.36 2.91
N LYS A 191 17.90 11.28 3.86
CA LYS A 191 18.88 12.39 3.78
C LYS A 191 20.30 11.85 3.66
N SER A 192 20.61 10.76 4.36
CA SER A 192 21.92 10.12 4.35
C SER A 192 22.20 9.43 3.01
N LEU A 193 21.26 8.61 2.52
CA LEU A 193 21.40 7.88 1.25
C LEU A 193 21.43 8.81 0.04
N SER A 194 20.64 9.88 0.06
CA SER A 194 20.57 10.84 -1.05
C SER A 194 21.87 11.63 -1.26
N LYS A 195 22.77 11.66 -0.26
CA LYS A 195 24.08 12.30 -0.35
C LYS A 195 25.19 11.39 -0.89
N LEU A 196 24.92 10.10 -1.08
CA LEU A 196 25.92 9.15 -1.57
C LEU A 196 26.24 9.42 -3.05
N LYS A 197 27.50 9.76 -3.33
CA LYS A 197 27.97 9.99 -4.70
C LYS A 197 27.86 8.72 -5.54
N GLY A 198 27.35 8.86 -6.77
CA GLY A 198 27.21 7.74 -7.71
C GLY A 198 26.06 6.78 -7.43
N VAL A 199 25.19 7.10 -6.45
CA VAL A 199 23.99 6.34 -6.10
C VAL A 199 22.77 7.16 -6.47
N TYR A 200 21.88 6.59 -7.28
CA TYR A 200 20.51 7.10 -7.37
C TYR A 200 19.66 6.37 -6.33
N TYR A 201 18.95 7.15 -5.51
CA TYR A 201 18.12 6.65 -4.42
C TYR A 201 16.70 7.16 -4.55
N VAL A 202 15.73 6.27 -4.38
CA VAL A 202 14.32 6.60 -4.24
C VAL A 202 13.64 5.59 -3.31
N ARG A 203 12.62 6.03 -2.58
CA ARG A 203 11.83 5.20 -1.68
C ARG A 203 10.34 5.44 -1.88
N TYR A 204 9.55 4.38 -1.71
CA TYR A 204 8.10 4.45 -1.62
C TYR A 204 7.66 3.63 -0.41
N MET A 205 7.13 4.29 0.63
CA MET A 205 6.88 3.65 1.93
C MET A 205 8.14 2.93 2.45
N ASP A 206 8.08 1.63 2.64
CA ASP A 206 9.16 0.76 3.09
C ASP A 206 9.97 0.11 1.95
N ASP A 207 9.64 0.38 0.67
CA ASP A 207 10.35 -0.15 -0.51
C ASP A 207 11.44 0.84 -0.98
N PHE A 208 12.70 0.44 -0.81
CA PHE A 208 13.92 1.19 -1.15
C PHE A 208 14.46 0.73 -2.50
N LEU A 209 14.84 1.68 -3.35
CA LEU A 209 15.51 1.43 -4.62
C LEU A 209 16.82 2.22 -4.72
N LEU A 210 17.92 1.50 -4.92
CA LEU A 210 19.26 2.02 -5.12
C LEU A 210 19.77 1.58 -6.50
N LEU A 211 20.24 2.52 -7.32
CA LEU A 211 20.80 2.27 -8.65
C LEU A 211 22.22 2.86 -8.73
N CYS A 212 23.19 2.08 -9.19
CA CYS A 212 24.62 2.42 -9.18
C CYS A 212 25.34 2.00 -10.47
N ASN A 213 26.47 2.66 -10.76
CA ASN A 213 27.30 2.32 -11.92
C ASN A 213 28.23 1.13 -11.65
N THR A 214 28.65 0.92 -10.39
CA THR A 214 29.61 -0.13 -10.03
C THR A 214 29.10 -1.01 -8.89
N ARG A 215 29.55 -2.27 -8.88
CA ARG A 215 29.27 -3.23 -7.81
C ARG A 215 29.79 -2.75 -6.46
N HIS A 216 30.94 -2.07 -6.46
CA HIS A 216 31.57 -1.53 -5.24
C HIS A 216 30.72 -0.43 -4.61
N THR A 217 30.28 0.54 -5.41
CA THR A 217 29.39 1.61 -4.94
C THR A 217 28.07 1.02 -4.40
N LEU A 218 27.50 0.02 -5.08
CA LEU A 218 26.30 -0.64 -4.58
C LEU A 218 26.54 -1.33 -3.23
N ARG A 219 27.63 -2.09 -3.08
CA ARG A 219 27.97 -2.74 -1.81
C ARG A 219 28.13 -1.74 -0.66
N LYS A 220 28.77 -0.60 -0.91
CA LYS A 220 28.91 0.48 0.08
C LYS A 220 27.55 1.05 0.47
N ALA A 221 26.68 1.35 -0.51
CA ALA A 221 25.35 1.87 -0.27
C ALA A 221 24.46 0.89 0.52
N VAL A 222 24.50 -0.40 0.17
CA VAL A 222 23.76 -1.46 0.89
C VAL A 222 24.27 -1.61 2.32
N LYS A 223 25.59 -1.61 2.53
CA LYS A 223 26.18 -1.64 3.88
C LYS A 223 25.69 -0.46 4.71
N HIS A 224 25.68 0.73 4.13
CA HIS A 224 25.22 1.97 4.78
C HIS A 224 23.73 1.91 5.12
N LEU A 225 22.89 1.41 4.21
CA LEU A 225 21.46 1.16 4.47
C LEU A 225 21.26 0.17 5.63
N ASN A 226 22.02 -0.92 5.66
CA ASN A 226 21.91 -1.93 6.71
C ASN A 226 22.34 -1.40 8.08
N GLN A 227 23.30 -0.47 8.14
CA GLN A 227 23.66 0.21 9.39
C GLN A 227 22.47 1.01 9.95
N TRP A 228 21.73 1.72 9.08
CA TRP A 228 20.50 2.40 9.47
C TRP A 228 19.41 1.43 9.93
N PHE A 229 19.20 0.33 9.21
CA PHE A 229 18.22 -0.67 9.64
C PHE A 229 18.56 -1.27 10.99
N ASN A 230 19.83 -1.60 11.24
CA ASN A 230 20.27 -2.09 12.55
C ASN A 230 20.05 -1.06 13.65
N HIS A 231 20.34 0.22 13.40
CA HIS A 231 20.12 1.31 14.36
C HIS A 231 18.64 1.45 14.76
N PHE A 232 17.72 1.29 13.79
CA PHE A 232 16.28 1.34 14.04
C PHE A 232 15.67 0.00 14.48
N GLY A 233 16.46 -1.08 14.57
CA GLY A 233 15.96 -2.42 14.87
C GLY A 233 15.12 -3.04 13.75
N PHE A 234 15.30 -2.60 12.52
CA PHE A 234 14.62 -3.15 11.34
C PHE A 234 15.37 -4.32 10.71
N THR A 235 14.60 -5.19 10.06
CA THR A 235 15.13 -6.31 9.28
C THR A 235 14.64 -6.21 7.84
N GLN A 236 15.50 -6.55 6.88
CA GLN A 236 15.12 -6.65 5.47
C GLN A 236 14.13 -7.80 5.25
N HIS A 237 13.21 -7.63 4.32
CA HIS A 237 12.36 -8.71 3.87
C HIS A 237 13.13 -9.62 2.91
N PRO A 238 13.44 -10.88 3.27
CA PRO A 238 14.31 -11.74 2.47
C PRO A 238 13.78 -11.95 1.05
N ASP A 239 12.49 -12.29 0.93
CA ASP A 239 11.88 -12.63 -0.38
C ASP A 239 11.61 -11.42 -1.29
N LYS A 240 11.67 -10.19 -0.75
CA LYS A 240 11.46 -8.96 -1.53
C LYS A 240 12.77 -8.22 -1.81
N THR A 241 13.90 -8.75 -1.32
CA THR A 241 15.20 -8.14 -1.51
C THR A 241 15.87 -8.70 -2.75
N PHE A 242 16.28 -7.82 -3.66
CA PHE A 242 17.05 -8.16 -4.85
C PHE A 242 18.29 -7.26 -4.93
N ILE A 243 19.46 -7.88 -5.00
CA ILE A 243 20.74 -7.20 -5.13
C ILE A 243 21.50 -7.84 -6.29
N GLY A 244 21.75 -7.09 -7.36
CA GLY A 244 22.37 -7.69 -8.53
C GLY A 244 22.47 -6.79 -9.74
N LYS A 245 22.61 -7.45 -10.90
CA LYS A 245 22.69 -6.76 -12.19
C LYS A 245 21.29 -6.35 -12.66
N THR A 246 21.13 -5.09 -13.04
CA THR A 246 19.91 -4.54 -13.64
C THR A 246 19.50 -5.28 -14.92
N ALA A 247 20.47 -5.84 -15.65
CA ALA A 247 20.24 -6.65 -16.85
C ALA A 247 19.38 -7.90 -16.60
N LYS A 248 19.43 -8.49 -15.40
CA LYS A 248 18.61 -9.65 -15.03
C LYS A 248 17.12 -9.29 -14.85
N GLY A 249 16.83 -8.00 -14.79
CA GLY A 249 15.53 -7.45 -14.48
C GLY A 249 15.18 -7.52 -13.00
N PHE A 250 14.32 -6.61 -12.55
CA PHE A 250 13.81 -6.56 -11.19
C PHE A 250 12.39 -6.00 -11.15
N ASP A 251 11.60 -6.45 -10.17
CA ASP A 251 10.25 -5.94 -9.92
C ASP A 251 10.28 -4.84 -8.85
N TRP A 252 9.64 -3.71 -9.11
CA TRP A 252 9.46 -2.62 -8.15
C TRP A 252 8.10 -1.94 -8.34
N LEU A 253 7.36 -1.75 -7.23
CA LEU A 253 6.01 -1.17 -7.22
C LEU A 253 5.00 -1.79 -8.21
N GLY A 254 5.16 -3.08 -8.52
CA GLY A 254 4.28 -3.81 -9.45
C GLY A 254 4.69 -3.72 -10.92
N HIS A 255 5.82 -3.08 -11.22
CA HIS A 255 6.39 -2.95 -12.56
C HIS A 255 7.73 -3.68 -12.65
N GLN A 256 8.02 -4.23 -13.83
CA GLN A 256 9.27 -4.90 -14.15
C GLN A 256 10.20 -3.95 -14.90
N TYR A 257 11.43 -3.86 -14.44
CA TYR A 257 12.48 -3.02 -15.02
C TYR A 257 13.68 -3.86 -15.44
N ASN A 258 14.41 -3.42 -16.46
CA ASN A 258 15.73 -3.92 -16.83
C ASN A 258 16.61 -2.77 -17.36
N LEU A 259 17.74 -3.07 -18.01
CA LEU A 259 18.63 -2.05 -18.59
C LEU A 259 17.97 -1.22 -19.70
N ALA A 260 16.98 -1.77 -20.42
CA ALA A 260 16.20 -1.04 -21.42
C ALA A 260 15.12 -0.13 -20.78
N GLY A 261 14.97 -0.15 -19.46
CA GLY A 261 14.00 0.65 -18.73
C GLY A 261 12.80 -0.18 -18.28
N HIS A 262 11.60 0.27 -18.60
CA HIS A 262 10.35 -0.35 -18.15
C HIS A 262 9.87 -1.41 -19.14
N VAL A 263 9.82 -2.66 -18.70
CA VAL A 263 9.48 -3.82 -19.54
C VAL A 263 7.97 -4.08 -19.56
N GLY A 264 7.32 -3.89 -18.41
CA GLY A 264 5.89 -4.14 -18.25
C GLY A 264 5.50 -4.42 -16.80
N PRO A 265 4.37 -5.11 -16.58
CA PRO A 265 3.90 -5.52 -15.26
C PRO A 265 4.83 -6.57 -14.62
N GLY A 266 5.07 -6.45 -13.32
CA GLY A 266 5.84 -7.45 -12.56
C GLY A 266 5.10 -8.79 -12.44
N LYS A 267 5.84 -9.89 -12.21
CA LYS A 267 5.27 -11.26 -12.18
C LYS A 267 4.15 -11.39 -11.16
N ARG A 268 4.37 -10.86 -9.95
CA ARG A 268 3.38 -10.87 -8.87
C ARG A 268 2.13 -10.04 -9.22
N ALA A 269 2.29 -8.94 -9.94
CA ALA A 269 1.16 -8.11 -10.38
C ALA A 269 0.29 -8.88 -11.39
N LEU A 270 0.92 -9.64 -12.30
CA LEU A 270 0.23 -10.53 -13.24
C LEU A 270 -0.53 -11.66 -12.52
N SER A 271 0.12 -12.35 -11.57
CA SER A 271 -0.55 -13.41 -10.80
C SER A 271 -1.75 -12.87 -10.01
N ASN A 272 -1.61 -11.71 -9.36
CA ASN A 272 -2.70 -11.06 -8.64
C ASN A 272 -3.85 -10.64 -9.57
N PHE A 273 -3.50 -10.16 -10.77
CA PHE A 273 -4.48 -9.79 -11.80
C PHE A 273 -5.29 -11.01 -12.25
N ALA A 274 -4.62 -12.12 -12.57
CA ALA A 274 -5.26 -13.37 -12.98
C ALA A 274 -6.15 -13.94 -11.86
N ALA A 275 -5.65 -14.00 -10.62
CA ALA A 275 -6.42 -14.48 -9.47
C ALA A 275 -7.67 -13.63 -9.22
N LYS A 276 -7.56 -12.30 -9.35
CA LYS A 276 -8.70 -11.40 -9.17
C LYS A 276 -9.74 -11.54 -10.27
N LEU A 277 -9.30 -11.70 -11.52
CA LEU A 277 -10.19 -11.97 -12.64
C LEU A 277 -10.97 -13.27 -12.44
N ARG A 278 -10.28 -14.34 -12.03
CA ARG A 278 -10.91 -15.63 -11.70
C ARG A 278 -11.97 -15.48 -10.62
N GLN A 279 -11.63 -14.81 -9.53
CA GLN A 279 -12.59 -14.57 -8.44
C GLN A 279 -13.83 -13.80 -8.92
N LEU A 280 -13.65 -12.77 -9.75
CA LEU A 280 -14.78 -11.99 -10.28
C LEU A 280 -15.66 -12.81 -11.22
N TYR A 281 -15.06 -13.73 -11.98
CA TYR A 281 -15.80 -14.61 -12.87
C TYR A 281 -16.56 -15.71 -12.13
N GLU A 282 -15.94 -16.37 -11.16
CA GLU A 282 -16.61 -17.39 -10.32
C GLU A 282 -17.82 -16.79 -9.59
N GLN A 283 -17.69 -15.56 -9.08
CA GLN A 283 -18.81 -14.81 -8.50
C GLN A 283 -19.95 -14.58 -9.51
N ALA A 284 -19.67 -14.55 -10.81
CA ALA A 284 -20.63 -14.33 -11.89
C ALA A 284 -21.38 -15.59 -12.28
N LEU A 285 -20.69 -16.73 -12.22
CA LEU A 285 -21.32 -18.02 -12.41
C LEU A 285 -22.24 -18.37 -11.24
N ALA A 286 -21.82 -18.09 -10.01
CA ALA A 286 -22.59 -18.40 -8.80
C ALA A 286 -23.86 -17.55 -8.62
N ARG A 287 -24.01 -16.43 -9.34
CA ARG A 287 -25.17 -15.52 -9.23
C ARG A 287 -25.72 -15.15 -10.60
N PRO A 288 -26.54 -16.03 -11.23
CA PRO A 288 -27.02 -15.87 -12.60
C PRO A 288 -27.72 -14.52 -12.88
N TYR A 289 -28.46 -13.99 -11.90
CA TYR A 289 -29.18 -12.71 -11.96
C TYR A 289 -28.25 -11.47 -11.93
N LEU A 290 -26.96 -11.62 -11.60
CA LEU A 290 -25.96 -10.53 -11.57
C LEU A 290 -25.02 -10.53 -12.78
N ARG A 291 -25.23 -11.43 -13.76
CA ARG A 291 -24.32 -11.61 -14.91
C ARG A 291 -24.07 -10.32 -15.70
N SER A 292 -25.09 -9.49 -15.92
CA SER A 292 -24.98 -8.20 -16.61
C SER A 292 -24.08 -7.20 -15.85
N GLY A 293 -24.33 -6.99 -14.55
CA GLY A 293 -23.55 -6.08 -13.71
C GLY A 293 -22.14 -6.59 -13.36
N LEU A 294 -21.92 -7.90 -13.37
CA LEU A 294 -20.61 -8.48 -13.05
C LEU A 294 -19.67 -8.53 -14.25
N ALA A 295 -20.18 -8.73 -15.47
CA ALA A 295 -19.40 -8.49 -16.69
C ALA A 295 -18.85 -7.06 -16.73
N GLU A 296 -19.66 -6.07 -16.32
CA GLU A 296 -19.21 -4.68 -16.20
C GLU A 296 -18.11 -4.49 -15.15
N ARG A 297 -18.20 -5.17 -14.01
CA ARG A 297 -17.14 -5.13 -12.98
C ARG A 297 -15.83 -5.74 -13.48
N VAL A 298 -15.88 -6.83 -14.24
CA VAL A 298 -14.68 -7.41 -14.88
C VAL A 298 -14.10 -6.45 -15.93
N VAL A 299 -14.94 -5.92 -16.82
CA VAL A 299 -14.55 -4.92 -17.82
C VAL A 299 -13.88 -3.72 -17.14
N GLN A 300 -14.49 -3.19 -16.08
CA GLN A 300 -13.97 -2.03 -15.37
C GLN A 300 -12.65 -2.34 -14.66
N TYR A 301 -12.50 -3.54 -14.09
CA TYR A 301 -11.26 -3.98 -13.46
C TYR A 301 -10.11 -4.01 -14.48
N VAL A 302 -10.31 -4.66 -15.64
CA VAL A 302 -9.30 -4.72 -16.69
C VAL A 302 -8.98 -3.34 -17.26
N ARG A 303 -9.98 -2.50 -17.52
CA ARG A 303 -9.77 -1.12 -18.00
C ARG A 303 -8.96 -0.29 -17.01
N ASN A 304 -9.24 -0.41 -15.71
CA ASN A 304 -8.48 0.28 -14.68
C ASN A 304 -7.03 -0.20 -14.63
N TRP A 305 -6.81 -1.50 -14.78
CA TRP A 305 -5.47 -2.08 -14.83
C TRP A 305 -4.68 -1.58 -16.05
N TRP A 306 -5.31 -1.55 -17.22
CA TRP A 306 -4.76 -0.95 -18.44
C TRP A 306 -4.36 0.51 -18.26
N ARG A 307 -5.23 1.34 -17.66
CA ARG A 307 -4.93 2.75 -17.41
C ARG A 307 -3.68 2.94 -16.54
N ILE A 308 -3.48 2.08 -15.55
CA ILE A 308 -2.31 2.16 -14.64
C ILE A 308 -1.01 1.94 -15.40
N PHE A 309 -0.92 0.88 -16.23
CA PHE A 309 0.32 0.53 -16.93
C PHE A 309 0.53 1.33 -18.22
N ALA A 310 -0.53 1.62 -19.00
CA ALA A 310 -0.42 2.43 -20.21
C ALA A 310 0.07 3.87 -19.91
N ALA A 311 -0.36 4.46 -18.78
CA ALA A 311 0.13 5.76 -18.33
C ALA A 311 1.65 5.79 -18.04
N GLN A 312 2.28 4.62 -17.93
CA GLN A 312 3.72 4.44 -17.68
C GLN A 312 4.49 3.98 -18.93
N GLY A 313 3.88 4.05 -20.12
CA GLY A 313 4.53 3.76 -21.40
C GLY A 313 4.74 2.26 -21.69
N VAL A 314 4.00 1.36 -21.03
CA VAL A 314 4.04 -0.08 -21.35
C VAL A 314 3.40 -0.31 -22.71
N SER A 315 4.11 -1.04 -23.58
CA SER A 315 3.58 -1.44 -24.88
C SER A 315 2.45 -2.46 -24.72
N ALA A 316 1.51 -2.49 -25.69
CA ALA A 316 0.39 -3.42 -25.63
C ALA A 316 0.80 -4.90 -25.61
N GLY A 317 1.96 -5.24 -26.19
CA GLY A 317 2.50 -6.61 -26.22
C GLY A 317 2.99 -7.12 -24.86
N SER A 318 3.31 -6.24 -23.91
CA SER A 318 3.73 -6.61 -22.55
C SER A 318 2.54 -6.75 -21.58
N MET A 319 1.32 -6.55 -22.06
CA MET A 319 0.10 -6.63 -21.25
C MET A 319 -0.52 -8.04 -21.36
N PRO A 320 -1.03 -8.62 -20.26
CA PRO A 320 -1.58 -9.97 -20.26
C PRO A 320 -2.86 -10.11 -21.07
N TRP A 321 -3.54 -8.99 -21.36
CA TRP A 321 -4.80 -8.95 -22.09
C TRP A 321 -4.82 -7.72 -23.00
N PRO A 322 -5.34 -7.80 -24.24
CA PRO A 322 -5.48 -6.65 -25.13
C PRO A 322 -6.45 -5.59 -24.55
N PRO A 323 -6.40 -4.34 -25.04
CA PRO A 323 -7.34 -3.31 -24.61
C PRO A 323 -8.78 -3.73 -24.92
N ILE A 324 -9.68 -3.64 -23.94
CA ILE A 324 -11.09 -3.97 -24.17
C ILE A 324 -11.76 -2.81 -24.91
N THR A 325 -12.08 -3.02 -26.18
CA THR A 325 -12.79 -2.03 -27.02
C THR A 325 -14.31 -2.13 -26.86
N HIS A 326 -14.86 -3.32 -26.64
CA HIS A 326 -16.32 -3.53 -26.47
C HIS A 326 -16.64 -4.63 -25.44
N LYS A 327 -17.81 -4.53 -24.77
CA LYS A 327 -18.22 -5.43 -23.67
C LYS A 327 -18.25 -6.91 -24.08
N GLY A 328 -18.67 -7.22 -25.32
CA GLY A 328 -18.77 -8.59 -25.84
C GLY A 328 -17.43 -9.32 -25.97
N GLN A 329 -16.32 -8.60 -26.07
CA GLN A 329 -14.98 -9.18 -26.15
C GLN A 329 -14.53 -9.82 -24.84
N VAL A 330 -15.01 -9.32 -23.71
CA VAL A 330 -14.62 -9.82 -22.38
C VAL A 330 -15.19 -11.20 -22.13
N ILE A 331 -16.47 -11.42 -22.41
CA ILE A 331 -17.12 -12.73 -22.23
C ILE A 331 -16.44 -13.76 -23.15
N ARG A 332 -16.22 -13.39 -24.43
CA ARG A 332 -15.52 -14.25 -25.40
C ARG A 332 -14.11 -14.61 -24.94
N ASN A 333 -13.32 -13.64 -24.47
CA ASN A 333 -11.95 -13.85 -23.99
C ASN A 333 -11.89 -14.66 -22.68
N LEU A 334 -12.85 -14.47 -21.76
CA LEU A 334 -12.94 -15.27 -20.53
C LEU A 334 -13.34 -16.73 -20.84
N CYS A 335 -14.31 -16.93 -21.74
CA CYS A 335 -14.68 -18.24 -22.24
C CYS A 335 -13.50 -18.93 -22.95
N THR A 336 -12.79 -18.26 -23.87
CA THR A 336 -11.59 -18.86 -24.51
C THR A 336 -10.46 -19.17 -23.53
N MET A 337 -10.27 -18.34 -22.49
CA MET A 337 -9.21 -18.57 -21.48
C MET A 337 -9.49 -19.78 -20.57
N TRP A 338 -10.77 -20.14 -20.36
CA TRP A 338 -11.17 -21.22 -19.45
C TRP A 338 -11.78 -22.45 -20.13
N GLU A 339 -12.44 -22.30 -21.27
CA GLU A 339 -12.93 -23.39 -22.12
C GLU A 339 -11.84 -23.87 -23.11
N GLY A 340 -10.87 -23.01 -23.46
CA GLY A 340 -9.77 -23.30 -24.38
C GLY A 340 -8.56 -24.01 -23.77
N GLY A 341 -8.68 -24.61 -22.59
CA GLY A 341 -7.62 -25.39 -21.92
C GLY A 341 -7.08 -26.59 -22.72
N ALA A 342 -7.59 -26.85 -23.93
CA ALA A 342 -7.14 -27.93 -24.81
C ALA A 342 -6.01 -27.55 -25.78
N GLN A 343 -5.77 -26.28 -26.15
CA GLN A 343 -4.86 -25.97 -27.27
C GLN A 343 -4.11 -24.62 -27.17
N SER A 344 -3.15 -24.46 -26.26
CA SER A 344 -2.01 -23.53 -26.47
C SER A 344 -0.78 -23.91 -25.64
N ASN A 345 0.40 -23.64 -26.22
CA ASN A 345 1.69 -24.26 -25.87
C ASN A 345 2.53 -23.55 -24.81
N ASP A 346 1.98 -22.59 -24.04
CA ASP A 346 2.71 -22.02 -22.89
C ASP A 346 1.95 -22.25 -21.58
N ARG A 347 2.24 -23.42 -20.99
CA ARG A 347 1.50 -24.05 -19.89
C ARG A 347 2.04 -23.73 -18.48
N THR A 348 2.95 -22.76 -18.33
CA THR A 348 3.67 -22.58 -17.05
C THR A 348 3.06 -21.55 -16.08
N LEU A 349 2.22 -20.62 -16.56
CA LEU A 349 1.65 -19.56 -15.71
C LEU A 349 0.31 -19.93 -15.03
N TYR A 350 -0.33 -21.02 -15.44
CA TYR A 350 -1.72 -21.33 -15.04
C TYR A 350 -1.93 -22.74 -14.47
N LYS A 351 -0.86 -23.50 -14.18
CA LYS A 351 -0.97 -24.81 -13.52
C LYS A 351 -0.73 -24.68 -12.00
N GLN A 352 -1.82 -24.67 -11.23
CA GLN A 352 -1.84 -25.37 -9.94
C GLN A 352 -2.89 -26.48 -10.04
N PRO A 353 -2.56 -27.73 -9.64
CA PRO A 353 -3.45 -28.86 -9.84
C PRO A 353 -4.69 -28.74 -8.96
N TYR A 354 -5.84 -28.96 -9.58
CA TYR A 354 -7.15 -29.13 -8.95
C TYR A 354 -7.41 -30.63 -8.83
N GLU A 355 -7.65 -31.14 -7.62
CA GLU A 355 -8.33 -32.41 -7.42
C GLU A 355 -9.84 -32.16 -7.52
N PRO A 356 -10.55 -32.77 -8.49
CA PRO A 356 -11.98 -32.58 -8.65
C PRO A 356 -12.73 -33.54 -7.75
N SER A 357 -13.27 -33.06 -6.63
CA SER A 357 -14.40 -33.73 -5.99
C SER A 357 -15.71 -33.10 -6.48
N VAL A 358 -16.60 -33.98 -6.94
CA VAL A 358 -18.02 -33.75 -7.30
C VAL A 358 -18.27 -33.25 -8.72
N ALA A 359 -18.26 -34.22 -9.64
CA ALA A 359 -19.10 -34.19 -10.83
C ALA A 359 -20.57 -34.30 -10.42
N HIS A 360 -21.47 -33.49 -11.01
CA HIS A 360 -22.76 -33.97 -11.52
C HIS A 360 -23.64 -32.85 -12.14
N ILE A 361 -24.26 -33.19 -13.28
CA ILE A 361 -25.55 -32.70 -13.83
C ILE A 361 -25.42 -31.31 -14.51
N ILE A 362 -25.64 -31.13 -15.83
CA ILE A 362 -26.82 -31.40 -16.65
C ILE A 362 -26.40 -31.57 -18.13
N LYS A 363 -26.88 -32.63 -18.82
CA LYS A 363 -26.95 -32.71 -20.29
C LYS A 363 -28.21 -31.96 -20.77
N PRO A 364 -28.18 -31.22 -21.88
CA PRO A 364 -29.38 -30.62 -22.45
C PRO A 364 -30.16 -31.67 -23.27
N ASN A 365 -31.45 -31.83 -22.95
CA ASN A 365 -32.46 -32.34 -23.89
C ASN A 365 -33.31 -31.14 -24.31
N GLY A 366 -33.56 -31.00 -25.61
CA GLY A 366 -34.45 -30.01 -26.22
C GLY A 366 -33.76 -29.16 -27.26
#